data_AF-A0A2S3ZX54-F1
#
_entry.id   AF-A0A2S3ZX54-F1
#
_cell.length_a   1.000
_cell.length_b   1.000
_cell.length_c   1.000
_cell.angle_alpha   90.00
_cell.angle_beta   90.00
_cell.angle_gamma   90.00
#
_symmetry.space_group_name_H-M   'P 1'
#
loop_
_entity.id
_entity.type
_entity.pdbx_description
1 polymer ?
#
loop_
_entity_poly.entity_id
_entity_poly.type
_entity_poly.pdbx_seq_one_letter_code
_entity_poly.pdbx_strand_id
1 'polypeptide(L)'
;MSTTLATQAAASALVTLLPSPSPLSASLQPAGAVPAGTMGVAVDYVGPQSAELALVLSSRAADSLRVAGGAGPFSLADVLRPAFEAATAELGSGVLGEVSEHDSAALFADSGAAVFQVLDGGAGQDPFAWLAIKIRNSAGNGGGELSAAKLGRIHDVEMALSVVIGRTRMSVANVLGLEPGNVVDLDRSAGSPADVLLNGRLIAHGEVVVVDQDYAVRITKILDTAETVG
;
A
#
# COMPACT_ATOMS: atom_id res chain seq x y z
N MET A 1 -0.21 16.40 -21.29
CA MET A 1 -1.59 16.45 -20.77
C MET A 1 -1.59 17.23 -19.47
N SER A 2 -2.50 18.17 -19.28
CA SER A 2 -2.64 18.90 -18.01
C SER A 2 -3.20 17.96 -16.93
N THR A 3 -2.76 18.08 -15.67
CA THR A 3 -3.18 17.25 -14.52
C THR A 3 -4.70 17.17 -14.35
N THR A 4 -5.41 18.26 -14.66
CA THR A 4 -6.88 18.33 -14.63
C THR A 4 -7.54 17.44 -15.69
N LEU A 5 -6.93 17.30 -16.88
CA LEU A 5 -7.47 16.45 -17.94
C LEU A 5 -7.31 14.96 -17.57
N ALA A 6 -6.16 14.59 -17.00
CA ALA A 6 -5.89 13.23 -16.56
C ALA A 6 -6.83 12.78 -15.43
N THR A 7 -7.04 13.64 -14.43
CA THR A 7 -7.98 13.35 -13.33
C THR A 7 -9.43 13.27 -13.79
N GLN A 8 -9.87 14.12 -14.72
CA GLN A 8 -11.22 14.05 -15.30
C GLN A 8 -11.43 12.77 -16.12
N ALA A 9 -10.43 12.35 -16.91
CA ALA A 9 -10.49 11.10 -17.66
C ALA A 9 -10.58 9.88 -16.73
N ALA A 10 -9.70 9.82 -15.72
CA ALA A 10 -9.71 8.78 -14.69
C ALA A 10 -11.07 8.71 -13.95
N ALA A 11 -11.64 9.87 -13.57
CA ALA A 11 -12.94 9.92 -12.92
C ALA A 11 -14.07 9.41 -13.83
N SER A 12 -14.04 9.73 -15.12
CA SER A 12 -15.05 9.28 -16.09
C SER A 12 -14.95 7.76 -16.34
N ALA A 13 -13.73 7.23 -16.42
CA ALA A 13 -13.46 5.80 -16.56
C ALA A 13 -13.93 5.00 -15.34
N LEU A 14 -13.62 5.49 -14.13
CA LEU A 14 -14.08 4.90 -12.87
C LEU A 14 -15.61 4.75 -12.87
N VAL A 15 -16.30 5.83 -13.18
CA VAL A 15 -17.76 5.93 -13.11
C VAL A 15 -18.46 5.04 -14.13
N THR A 16 -17.80 4.72 -15.24
CA THR A 16 -18.33 3.81 -16.28
C THR A 16 -18.43 2.36 -15.80
N LEU A 17 -17.53 1.95 -14.91
CA LEU A 17 -17.50 0.58 -14.36
C LEU A 17 -18.05 0.49 -12.94
N LEU A 18 -18.56 1.59 -12.36
CA LEU A 18 -19.22 1.56 -11.07
C LEU A 18 -20.58 0.84 -11.17
N PRO A 19 -20.80 -0.23 -10.39
CA PRO A 19 -22.11 -0.90 -10.33
C PRO A 19 -23.19 0.09 -9.86
N SER A 20 -24.14 0.38 -10.74
CA SER A 20 -25.23 1.32 -10.49
C SER A 20 -26.46 0.99 -11.33
N PRO A 21 -27.67 1.36 -10.86
CA PRO A 21 -28.92 1.08 -11.58
C PRO A 21 -29.17 2.03 -12.77
N SER A 22 -28.41 3.11 -12.89
CA SER A 22 -28.59 4.18 -13.87
C SER A 22 -27.23 4.76 -14.26
N PRO A 23 -27.06 5.32 -15.47
CA PRO A 23 -25.80 5.88 -15.91
C PRO A 23 -25.34 6.99 -14.96
N LEU A 24 -24.08 6.89 -14.54
CA LEU A 24 -23.45 7.82 -13.63
C LEU A 24 -22.59 8.83 -14.40
N SER A 25 -22.34 9.99 -13.80
CA SER A 25 -21.45 11.01 -14.36
C SER A 25 -20.61 11.69 -13.28
N ALA A 26 -19.33 11.94 -13.57
CA ALA A 26 -18.41 12.64 -12.68
C ALA A 26 -18.37 14.13 -13.01
N SER A 27 -18.67 14.98 -12.04
CA SER A 27 -18.58 16.44 -12.14
C SER A 27 -17.55 16.98 -11.17
N LEU A 28 -16.54 17.69 -11.67
CA LEU A 28 -15.45 18.26 -10.86
C LEU A 28 -16.00 19.34 -9.91
N GLN A 29 -15.64 19.24 -8.64
CA GLN A 29 -16.01 20.18 -7.59
C GLN A 29 -14.83 21.10 -7.25
N PRO A 30 -15.11 22.32 -6.75
CA PRO A 30 -14.07 23.20 -6.23
C PRO A 30 -13.35 22.56 -5.04
N ALA A 31 -12.07 22.89 -4.87
CA ALA A 31 -11.24 22.38 -3.78
C ALA A 31 -11.87 22.67 -2.41
N GLY A 32 -11.92 21.65 -1.54
CA GLY A 32 -12.52 21.75 -0.21
C GLY A 32 -14.00 21.37 -0.12
N ALA A 33 -14.63 20.91 -1.21
CA ALA A 33 -15.93 20.23 -1.13
C ALA A 33 -15.74 18.86 -0.46
N VAL A 34 -16.20 18.71 0.78
CA VAL A 34 -16.04 17.47 1.56
C VAL A 34 -17.37 16.70 1.59
N PRO A 35 -17.38 15.39 1.33
CA PRO A 35 -18.57 14.56 1.46
C PRO A 35 -19.14 14.56 2.89
N ALA A 36 -20.46 14.34 2.99
CA ALA A 36 -21.13 14.03 4.24
C ALA A 36 -20.82 12.59 4.67
N GLY A 37 -19.64 12.38 5.23
CA GLY A 37 -19.09 11.07 5.59
C GLY A 37 -17.68 10.91 5.05
N THR A 38 -16.80 10.32 5.85
CA THR A 38 -15.37 10.22 5.49
C THR A 38 -14.89 8.79 5.36
N MET A 39 -15.70 7.81 5.78
CA MET A 39 -15.43 6.39 5.52
C MET A 39 -15.67 6.10 4.05
N GLY A 40 -14.62 5.64 3.37
CA GLY A 40 -14.66 5.34 1.95
C GLY A 40 -13.73 4.18 1.61
N VAL A 41 -13.72 3.82 0.34
CA VAL A 41 -12.82 2.82 -0.21
C VAL A 41 -11.71 3.56 -0.94
N ALA A 42 -10.47 3.28 -0.59
CA ALA A 42 -9.33 3.95 -1.18
C ALA A 42 -8.30 2.96 -1.72
N VAL A 43 -7.44 3.49 -2.60
CA VAL A 43 -6.40 2.73 -3.25
C VAL A 43 -5.24 3.61 -3.67
N ASP A 44 -4.03 3.07 -3.54
CA ASP A 44 -2.82 3.64 -4.12
C ASP A 44 -2.58 3.10 -5.52
N TYR A 45 -2.10 3.97 -6.41
CA TYR A 45 -1.63 3.60 -7.74
C TYR A 45 -0.17 4.02 -7.90
N VAL A 46 0.67 3.07 -8.32
CA VAL A 46 2.07 3.30 -8.61
C VAL A 46 2.30 3.13 -10.11
N GLY A 47 2.66 4.23 -10.76
CA GLY A 47 2.91 4.30 -12.19
C GLY A 47 3.57 5.62 -12.59
N PRO A 48 3.63 5.92 -13.90
CA PRO A 48 4.21 7.16 -14.44
C PRO A 48 3.63 8.42 -13.79
N GLN A 49 2.33 8.39 -13.49
CA GLN A 49 1.65 9.38 -12.66
C GLN A 49 1.05 8.66 -11.45
N SER A 50 1.89 8.42 -10.45
CA SER A 50 1.44 7.79 -9.20
C SER A 50 0.32 8.62 -8.58
N ALA A 51 -0.71 7.96 -8.07
CA ALA A 51 -1.89 8.63 -7.57
C ALA A 51 -2.48 7.92 -6.35
N GLU A 52 -3.27 8.65 -5.60
CA GLU A 52 -4.10 8.14 -4.51
C GLU A 52 -5.55 8.46 -4.87
N LEU A 53 -6.41 7.44 -4.81
CA LEU A 53 -7.83 7.55 -5.15
C LEU A 53 -8.66 7.13 -3.94
N ALA A 54 -9.73 7.87 -3.64
CA ALA A 54 -10.72 7.45 -2.64
C ALA A 54 -12.15 7.70 -3.12
N LEU A 55 -13.03 6.75 -2.84
CA LEU A 55 -14.43 6.77 -3.18
C LEU A 55 -15.27 6.67 -1.90
N VAL A 56 -16.06 7.70 -1.62
CA VAL A 56 -17.04 7.72 -0.53
C VAL A 56 -18.42 7.52 -1.14
N LEU A 57 -19.07 6.42 -0.78
CA LEU A 57 -20.39 6.05 -1.28
C LEU A 57 -21.48 6.67 -0.39
N SER A 58 -22.57 7.12 -1.01
CA SER A 58 -23.81 7.36 -0.26
C SER A 58 -24.39 6.03 0.27
N SER A 59 -25.26 6.10 1.28
CA SER A 59 -25.97 4.93 1.79
C SER A 59 -26.74 4.17 0.68
N ARG A 60 -27.38 4.90 -0.24
CA ARG A 60 -28.07 4.33 -1.41
C ARG A 60 -27.12 3.60 -2.36
N ALA A 61 -25.95 4.17 -2.61
CA ALA A 61 -24.95 3.55 -3.47
C ALA A 61 -24.38 2.29 -2.83
N ALA A 62 -24.04 2.34 -1.54
CA ALA A 62 -23.55 1.17 -0.79
C ALA A 62 -24.57 0.01 -0.81
N ASP A 63 -25.86 0.31 -0.61
CA ASP A 63 -26.92 -0.70 -0.71
C ASP A 63 -27.02 -1.31 -2.13
N SER A 64 -26.90 -0.47 -3.16
CA SER A 64 -26.96 -0.91 -4.57
C SER A 64 -25.77 -1.81 -4.94
N LEU A 65 -24.57 -1.46 -4.48
CA LEU A 65 -23.34 -2.22 -4.66
C LEU A 65 -23.41 -3.58 -3.95
N ARG A 66 -23.97 -3.62 -2.74
CA ARG A 66 -24.19 -4.87 -2.00
C ARG A 66 -25.15 -5.81 -2.72
N VAL A 67 -26.18 -5.27 -3.39
CA VAL A 67 -27.08 -6.08 -4.23
C VAL A 67 -26.38 -6.54 -5.52
N ALA A 68 -25.59 -5.68 -6.15
CA ALA A 68 -24.83 -6.00 -7.37
C ALA A 68 -23.73 -7.06 -7.13
N GLY A 69 -23.10 -7.06 -5.95
CA GLY A 69 -22.10 -8.06 -5.54
C GLY A 69 -22.67 -9.46 -5.29
N GLY A 70 -23.99 -9.63 -5.34
CA GLY A 70 -24.68 -10.90 -5.12
C GLY A 70 -24.63 -11.37 -3.65
N ALA A 71 -25.20 -12.56 -3.39
CA ALA A 71 -25.23 -13.16 -2.06
C ALA A 71 -23.92 -13.86 -1.64
N GLY A 72 -22.83 -13.60 -2.36
CA GLY A 72 -21.51 -14.22 -2.11
C GLY A 72 -20.73 -13.51 -1.00
N PRO A 73 -19.60 -14.07 -0.55
CA PRO A 73 -18.76 -13.50 0.51
C PRO A 73 -17.84 -12.36 0.01
N PHE A 74 -18.18 -11.71 -1.10
CA PHE A 74 -17.32 -10.70 -1.72
C PHE A 74 -17.30 -9.41 -0.90
N SER A 75 -16.12 -8.84 -0.72
CA SER A 75 -15.95 -7.54 -0.05
C SER A 75 -16.31 -6.40 -1.00
N LEU A 76 -16.66 -5.23 -0.45
CA LEU A 76 -16.88 -4.02 -1.24
C LEU A 76 -15.63 -3.65 -2.07
N ALA A 77 -14.44 -3.91 -1.52
CA ALA A 77 -13.17 -3.73 -2.21
C ALA A 77 -13.06 -4.58 -3.48
N ASP A 78 -13.52 -5.83 -3.46
CA ASP A 78 -13.50 -6.72 -4.64
C ASP A 78 -14.45 -6.24 -5.74
N VAL A 79 -15.62 -5.74 -5.34
CA VAL A 79 -16.64 -5.22 -6.27
C VAL A 79 -16.17 -3.93 -6.95
N LEU A 80 -15.44 -3.08 -6.23
CA LEU A 80 -14.95 -1.79 -6.74
C LEU A 80 -13.61 -1.86 -7.47
N ARG A 81 -12.85 -2.96 -7.31
CA ARG A 81 -11.55 -3.13 -7.95
C ARG A 81 -11.56 -2.87 -9.46
N PRO A 82 -12.52 -3.39 -10.26
CA PRO A 82 -12.58 -3.11 -11.70
C PRO A 82 -12.73 -1.61 -12.02
N ALA A 83 -13.48 -0.88 -11.19
CA ALA A 83 -13.66 0.56 -11.38
C ALA A 83 -12.38 1.35 -11.10
N PHE A 84 -11.61 0.97 -10.08
CA PHE A 84 -10.31 1.56 -9.79
C PHE A 84 -9.25 1.22 -10.84
N GLU A 85 -9.26 -0.01 -11.39
CA GLU A 85 -8.38 -0.42 -12.48
C GLU A 85 -8.63 0.42 -13.75
N ALA A 86 -9.89 0.64 -14.13
CA ALA A 86 -10.20 1.50 -15.27
C ALA A 86 -9.81 2.96 -15.03
N ALA A 87 -10.00 3.48 -13.82
CA ALA A 87 -9.59 4.83 -13.47
C ALA A 87 -8.07 5.03 -13.60
N THR A 88 -7.30 4.05 -13.12
CA THR A 88 -5.83 4.13 -13.06
C THR A 88 -5.17 3.82 -14.40
N ALA A 89 -5.83 3.06 -15.28
CA ALA A 89 -5.40 2.87 -16.66
C ALA A 89 -5.26 4.20 -17.43
N GLU A 90 -6.12 5.20 -17.14
CA GLU A 90 -6.02 6.55 -17.71
C GLU A 90 -4.77 7.32 -17.23
N LEU A 91 -4.18 6.91 -16.10
CA LEU A 91 -2.97 7.51 -15.54
C LEU A 91 -1.67 6.87 -16.09
N GLY A 92 -1.79 5.80 -16.89
CA GLY A 92 -0.70 5.10 -17.55
C GLY A 92 -0.59 3.62 -17.17
N SER A 93 0.52 2.98 -17.55
CA SER A 93 0.81 1.59 -17.15
C SER A 93 1.41 1.55 -15.74
N GLY A 94 0.78 0.84 -14.81
CA GLY A 94 1.24 0.74 -13.43
C GLY A 94 0.56 -0.37 -12.66
N VAL A 95 0.75 -0.35 -11.35
CA VAL A 95 0.21 -1.34 -10.42
C VAL A 95 -0.77 -0.68 -9.47
N LEU A 96 -1.94 -1.28 -9.36
CA LEU A 96 -2.94 -0.91 -8.35
C LEU A 96 -2.59 -1.61 -7.03
N GLY A 97 -2.58 -0.84 -5.95
CA GLY A 97 -2.38 -1.33 -4.60
C GLY A 97 -3.59 -2.10 -4.05
N GLU A 98 -3.55 -2.37 -2.75
CA GLU A 98 -4.69 -2.97 -2.07
C GLU A 98 -5.84 -1.96 -1.97
N VAL A 99 -7.03 -2.41 -2.38
CA VAL A 99 -8.28 -1.64 -2.22
C VAL A 99 -8.78 -1.93 -0.81
N SER A 100 -8.91 -0.89 0.03
CA SER A 100 -9.31 -1.07 1.43
C SER A 100 -10.28 0.01 1.90
N GLU A 101 -11.07 -0.31 2.92
CA GLU A 101 -12.03 0.61 3.54
C GLU A 101 -11.36 1.34 4.71
N HIS A 102 -11.32 2.67 4.64
CA HIS A 102 -10.81 3.48 5.74
C HIS A 102 -11.30 4.94 5.65
N ASP A 103 -11.00 5.70 6.69
CA ASP A 103 -11.22 7.13 6.70
C ASP A 103 -10.37 7.82 5.62
N SER A 104 -11.03 8.50 4.71
CA SER A 104 -10.45 9.20 3.56
C SER A 104 -10.51 10.73 3.71
N ALA A 105 -10.94 11.25 4.88
CA ALA A 105 -11.09 12.69 5.13
C ALA A 105 -9.86 13.52 4.70
N ALA A 106 -8.67 13.00 5.01
CA ALA A 106 -7.41 13.67 4.72
C ALA A 106 -7.19 13.88 3.21
N LEU A 107 -7.60 12.92 2.37
CA LEU A 107 -7.45 13.02 0.92
C LEU A 107 -8.43 14.05 0.32
N PHE A 108 -9.69 14.05 0.78
CA PHE A 108 -10.70 15.02 0.34
C PHE A 108 -10.41 16.46 0.81
N ALA A 109 -9.72 16.62 1.95
CA ALA A 109 -9.29 17.91 2.46
C ALA A 109 -8.01 18.45 1.79
N ASP A 110 -7.31 17.63 1.01
CA ASP A 110 -6.05 18.02 0.39
C ASP A 110 -6.27 18.96 -0.81
N SER A 111 -5.62 20.12 -0.80
CA SER A 111 -5.76 21.12 -1.87
C SER A 111 -5.21 20.65 -3.22
N GLY A 112 -4.38 19.61 -3.24
CA GLY A 112 -3.85 18.97 -4.45
C GLY A 112 -4.71 17.81 -4.96
N ALA A 113 -5.78 17.43 -4.26
CA ALA A 113 -6.73 16.43 -4.72
C ALA A 113 -7.80 17.07 -5.62
N ALA A 114 -8.05 16.45 -6.77
CA ALA A 114 -9.22 16.75 -7.58
C ALA A 114 -10.42 15.99 -7.00
N VAL A 115 -11.46 16.71 -6.58
CA VAL A 115 -12.68 16.13 -6.00
C VAL A 115 -13.79 16.14 -7.04
N PHE A 116 -14.45 15.01 -7.20
CA PHE A 116 -15.54 14.80 -8.14
C PHE A 116 -16.79 14.35 -7.39
N GLN A 117 -17.91 14.93 -7.77
CA GLN A 117 -19.22 14.45 -7.39
C GLN A 117 -19.69 13.46 -8.45
N VAL A 118 -20.05 12.25 -8.03
CA VAL A 118 -20.64 11.22 -8.90
C VAL A 118 -22.15 11.32 -8.77
N LEU A 119 -22.80 11.68 -9.87
CA LEU A 119 -24.25 11.87 -9.95
C LEU A 119 -24.85 10.71 -10.71
N ASP A 120 -25.98 10.19 -10.23
CA ASP A 120 -26.87 9.41 -11.08
C ASP A 120 -27.75 10.38 -11.89
N GLY A 121 -28.14 10.01 -13.11
CA GLY A 121 -29.03 10.85 -13.93
C GLY A 121 -30.44 11.05 -13.36
N GLY A 122 -30.69 10.63 -12.11
CA GLY A 122 -31.96 10.78 -11.41
C GLY A 122 -32.15 12.18 -10.83
N ALA A 123 -33.39 12.56 -10.56
CA ALA A 123 -33.77 13.87 -10.01
C ALA A 123 -33.37 14.08 -8.52
N GLY A 124 -32.42 13.29 -8.01
CA GLY A 124 -31.91 13.41 -6.64
C GLY A 124 -30.86 14.52 -6.53
N GLN A 125 -30.93 15.33 -5.47
CA GLN A 125 -29.89 16.32 -5.15
C GLN A 125 -28.68 15.68 -4.46
N ASP A 126 -28.83 14.47 -3.92
CA ASP A 126 -27.77 13.76 -3.24
C ASP A 126 -26.90 12.99 -4.24
N PRO A 127 -25.57 13.13 -4.18
CA PRO A 127 -24.69 12.39 -5.05
C PRO A 127 -24.69 10.90 -4.73
N PHE A 128 -24.54 10.11 -5.78
CA PHE A 128 -24.35 8.67 -5.68
C PHE A 128 -23.06 8.36 -4.90
N ALA A 129 -21.97 9.07 -5.23
CA ALA A 129 -20.68 8.95 -4.55
C ALA A 129 -19.86 10.24 -4.67
N TRP A 130 -18.79 10.33 -3.89
CA TRP A 130 -17.74 11.32 -4.01
C TRP A 130 -16.42 10.64 -4.30
N LEU A 131 -15.65 11.17 -5.24
CA LEU A 131 -14.36 10.63 -5.66
C LEU A 131 -13.29 11.69 -5.46
N ALA A 132 -12.20 11.37 -4.77
CA ALA A 132 -11.00 12.18 -4.73
C ALA A 132 -9.89 11.49 -5.51
N ILE A 133 -9.16 12.25 -6.33
CA ILE A 133 -7.97 11.78 -7.06
C ILE A 133 -6.84 12.77 -6.81
N LYS A 134 -5.77 12.31 -6.17
CA LYS A 134 -4.56 13.10 -5.98
C LYS A 134 -3.42 12.51 -6.80
N ILE A 135 -3.00 13.21 -7.84
CA ILE A 135 -1.80 12.84 -8.58
C ILE A 135 -0.57 13.29 -7.77
N ARG A 136 0.26 12.33 -7.36
CA ARG A 136 1.58 12.58 -6.81
C ARG A 136 2.50 12.90 -7.97
N ASN A 137 2.66 14.19 -8.26
CA ASN A 137 3.51 14.62 -9.36
C ASN A 137 4.97 14.29 -9.02
N SER A 138 5.52 13.24 -9.61
CA SER A 138 6.96 12.95 -9.56
C SER A 138 7.71 13.94 -10.45
N ALA A 139 7.75 15.20 -10.05
CA ALA A 139 8.68 16.17 -10.60
C ALA A 139 10.01 16.05 -9.85
N GLY A 140 10.93 15.23 -10.39
CA GLY A 140 12.39 15.31 -10.25
C GLY A 140 13.03 15.44 -8.85
N ASN A 141 13.83 14.43 -8.50
CA ASN A 141 14.90 14.38 -7.48
C ASN A 141 14.52 14.32 -5.99
N GLY A 142 14.68 13.11 -5.44
CA GLY A 142 15.61 12.80 -4.35
C GLY A 142 15.51 13.66 -3.09
N GLY A 143 14.74 13.19 -2.12
CA GLY A 143 14.63 13.80 -0.80
C GLY A 143 13.19 13.95 -0.34
N GLY A 144 12.35 12.95 -0.55
CA GLY A 144 11.10 12.88 0.17
C GLY A 144 11.45 12.67 1.64
N GLU A 145 11.42 13.75 2.43
CA GLU A 145 11.14 13.64 3.85
C GLU A 145 9.88 12.79 3.96
N LEU A 146 10.09 11.53 4.29
CA LEU A 146 9.10 10.66 4.87
C LEU A 146 8.44 11.49 5.97
N SER A 147 7.25 12.04 5.71
CA SER A 147 6.62 12.91 6.70
C SER A 147 6.50 12.09 7.98
N ALA A 148 6.89 12.69 9.11
CA ALA A 148 6.89 12.01 10.40
C ALA A 148 5.53 11.34 10.70
N ALA A 149 4.44 11.84 10.10
CA ALA A 149 3.10 11.27 10.16
C ALA A 149 2.90 9.96 9.36
N LYS A 150 3.59 9.74 8.24
CA LYS A 150 3.59 8.44 7.51
C LYS A 150 4.57 7.45 8.12
N LEU A 151 5.71 7.90 8.64
CA LEU A 151 6.63 7.04 9.42
C LEU A 151 6.02 6.56 10.74
N GLY A 152 5.23 7.41 11.40
CA GLY A 152 4.52 7.05 12.62
C GLY A 152 3.55 5.88 12.45
N ARG A 153 3.04 5.60 11.23
CA ARG A 153 2.15 4.45 10.96
C ARG A 153 2.88 3.14 10.73
N ILE A 154 4.16 3.17 10.33
CA ILE A 154 4.98 1.96 10.12
C ILE A 154 5.73 1.58 11.42
N HIS A 155 5.77 2.48 12.41
CA HIS A 155 6.46 2.29 13.68
C HIS A 155 6.04 1.02 14.44
N ASP A 156 4.80 0.57 14.28
CA ASP A 156 4.23 -0.56 15.02
C ASP A 156 4.17 -1.87 14.21
N VAL A 157 4.86 -1.92 13.05
CA VAL A 157 4.94 -3.15 12.25
C VAL A 157 6.01 -4.07 12.82
N GLU A 158 5.57 -5.22 13.35
CA GLU A 158 6.49 -6.27 13.79
C GLU A 158 7.18 -6.93 12.59
N MET A 159 8.49 -7.13 12.70
CA MET A 159 9.32 -7.74 11.66
C MET A 159 10.20 -8.83 12.24
N ALA A 160 10.45 -9.88 11.46
CA ALA A 160 11.28 -11.00 11.90
C ALA A 160 12.76 -10.63 11.80
N LEU A 161 13.42 -10.56 12.96
CA LEU A 161 14.87 -10.40 13.08
C LEU A 161 15.52 -11.77 13.31
N SER A 162 16.51 -12.11 12.48
CA SER A 162 17.30 -13.34 12.62
C SER A 162 18.77 -13.00 12.85
N VAL A 163 19.40 -13.62 13.84
CA VAL A 163 20.84 -13.52 14.08
C VAL A 163 21.51 -14.81 13.63
N VAL A 164 22.45 -14.70 12.69
CA VAL A 164 23.13 -15.84 12.07
C VAL A 164 24.62 -15.81 12.41
N ILE A 165 25.06 -16.83 13.14
CA ILE A 165 26.46 -17.01 13.53
C ILE A 165 27.32 -17.51 12.36
N GLY A 166 26.74 -18.30 11.45
CA GLY A 166 27.41 -18.79 10.25
C GLY A 166 26.49 -19.68 9.43
N ARG A 167 26.93 -20.02 8.21
CA ARG A 167 26.21 -20.88 7.27
C ARG A 167 27.15 -21.98 6.76
N THR A 168 26.57 -23.06 6.25
CA THR A 168 27.33 -24.10 5.54
C THR A 168 26.47 -24.70 4.44
N ARG A 169 27.11 -25.36 3.47
CA ARG A 169 26.42 -26.12 2.42
C ARG A 169 26.84 -27.58 2.54
N MET A 170 25.88 -28.48 2.52
CA MET A 170 26.12 -29.92 2.60
C MET A 170 25.22 -30.68 1.63
N SER A 171 25.67 -31.88 1.24
CA SER A 171 24.87 -32.79 0.42
C SER A 171 23.66 -33.29 1.23
N VAL A 172 22.58 -33.66 0.54
CA VAL A 172 21.39 -34.24 1.19
C VAL A 172 21.76 -35.48 2.00
N ALA A 173 22.66 -36.32 1.49
CA ALA A 173 23.15 -37.51 2.19
C ALA A 173 23.80 -37.16 3.55
N ASN A 174 24.60 -36.10 3.61
CA ASN A 174 25.24 -35.67 4.84
C ASN A 174 24.22 -35.11 5.84
N VAL A 175 23.20 -34.37 5.39
CA VAL A 175 22.11 -33.87 6.24
C VAL A 175 21.35 -35.03 6.89
N LEU A 176 20.99 -36.04 6.10
CA LEU A 176 20.23 -37.20 6.58
C LEU A 176 21.04 -38.11 7.52
N GLY A 177 22.37 -38.01 7.49
CA GLY A 177 23.27 -38.76 8.37
C GLY A 177 23.69 -38.01 9.63
N LEU A 178 23.11 -36.85 9.94
CA LEU A 178 23.43 -36.10 11.16
C LEU A 178 22.86 -36.80 12.40
N GLU A 179 23.72 -37.03 13.39
CA GLU A 179 23.39 -37.60 14.69
C GLU A 179 23.86 -36.68 15.84
N PRO A 180 23.29 -36.83 17.06
CA PRO A 180 23.77 -36.10 18.22
C PRO A 180 25.27 -36.31 18.45
N GLY A 181 26.02 -35.21 18.55
CA GLY A 181 27.48 -35.22 18.72
C GLY A 181 28.27 -34.93 17.45
N ASN A 182 27.64 -34.90 16.27
CA ASN A 182 28.31 -34.39 15.07
C ASN A 182 28.65 -32.90 15.21
N VAL A 183 29.86 -32.54 14.77
CA VAL A 183 30.32 -31.16 14.65
C VAL A 183 30.21 -30.73 13.19
N VAL A 184 29.56 -29.59 12.94
CA VAL A 184 29.36 -29.04 11.60
C VAL A 184 30.12 -27.73 11.48
N ASP A 185 31.09 -27.70 10.57
CA ASP A 185 31.86 -26.50 10.29
C ASP A 185 31.02 -25.47 9.55
N LEU A 186 31.15 -24.21 9.96
CA LEU A 186 30.49 -23.06 9.37
C LEU A 186 31.49 -22.23 8.55
N ASP A 187 30.98 -21.36 7.68
CA ASP A 187 31.73 -20.47 6.80
C ASP A 187 32.37 -19.25 7.50
N ARG A 188 32.38 -19.23 8.83
CA ARG A 188 32.79 -18.07 9.62
C ARG A 188 33.81 -18.43 10.70
N SER A 189 34.87 -17.64 10.78
CA SER A 189 35.92 -17.77 11.80
C SER A 189 35.41 -17.36 13.19
N ALA A 190 35.86 -18.07 14.23
CA ALA A 190 35.58 -17.71 15.61
C ALA A 190 35.97 -16.25 15.91
N GLY A 191 35.12 -15.54 16.64
CA GLY A 191 35.30 -14.11 16.96
C GLY A 191 34.90 -13.13 15.85
N SER A 192 34.49 -13.62 14.67
CA SER A 192 33.85 -12.77 13.67
C SER A 192 32.45 -12.34 14.15
N PRO A 193 32.00 -11.12 13.81
CA PRO A 193 30.67 -10.69 14.19
C PRO A 193 29.60 -11.57 13.52
N ALA A 194 28.47 -11.77 14.18
CA ALA A 194 27.28 -12.40 13.63
C ALA A 194 26.59 -11.46 12.62
N ASP A 195 25.88 -12.06 11.69
CA ASP A 195 25.03 -11.36 10.73
C ASP A 195 23.64 -11.15 11.34
N VAL A 196 23.12 -9.93 11.26
CA VAL A 196 21.77 -9.58 11.67
C VAL A 196 20.93 -9.35 10.43
N LEU A 197 19.86 -10.13 10.30
CA LEU A 197 18.98 -10.10 9.16
C LEU A 197 17.59 -9.66 9.55
N LEU A 198 16.95 -8.88 8.70
CA LEU A 198 15.56 -8.50 8.81
C LEU A 198 14.82 -9.07 7.60
N ASN A 199 13.83 -9.94 7.83
CA ASN A 199 13.13 -10.67 6.76
C ASN A 199 14.08 -11.32 5.73
N GLY A 200 15.22 -11.85 6.20
CA GLY A 200 16.22 -12.50 5.36
C GLY A 200 17.22 -11.58 4.65
N ARG A 201 17.09 -10.26 4.77
CA ARG A 201 18.07 -9.28 4.26
C ARG A 201 19.08 -8.92 5.34
N LEU A 202 20.38 -8.94 5.03
CA LEU A 202 21.43 -8.49 5.94
C LEU A 202 21.32 -6.97 6.15
N ILE A 203 21.16 -6.54 7.40
CA ILE A 203 21.02 -5.13 7.78
C ILE A 203 22.11 -4.64 8.73
N ALA A 204 22.75 -5.54 9.47
CA ALA A 204 23.79 -5.19 10.43
C ALA A 204 24.72 -6.37 10.73
N HIS A 205 25.84 -6.05 11.37
CA HIS A 205 26.69 -6.99 12.08
C HIS A 205 26.64 -6.71 13.58
N GLY A 206 26.80 -7.77 14.38
CA GLY A 206 26.80 -7.65 15.82
C GLY A 206 27.57 -8.77 16.52
N GLU A 207 27.87 -8.56 17.79
CA GLU A 207 28.52 -9.56 18.64
C GLU A 207 27.45 -10.26 19.48
N VAL A 208 27.47 -11.60 19.49
CA VAL A 208 26.61 -12.37 20.39
C VAL A 208 27.14 -12.24 21.81
N VAL A 209 26.27 -11.82 22.72
CA VAL A 209 26.56 -11.62 24.13
C VAL A 209 25.51 -12.35 24.96
N VAL A 210 25.77 -12.52 26.25
CA VAL A 210 24.79 -13.07 27.19
C VAL A 210 24.40 -11.96 28.16
N VAL A 211 23.09 -11.72 28.29
CA VAL A 211 22.51 -10.74 29.21
C VAL A 211 21.44 -11.46 30.01
N ASP A 212 21.52 -11.41 31.34
CA ASP A 212 20.55 -12.05 32.23
C ASP A 212 20.27 -13.54 31.94
N GLN A 213 21.31 -14.27 31.51
CA GLN A 213 21.26 -15.68 31.09
C GLN A 213 20.63 -15.95 29.71
N ASP A 214 20.18 -14.90 29.01
CA ASP A 214 19.66 -14.97 27.65
C ASP A 214 20.72 -14.58 26.61
N TYR A 215 20.65 -15.19 25.42
CA TYR A 215 21.45 -14.75 24.29
C TYR A 215 20.93 -13.42 23.75
N ALA A 216 21.82 -12.47 23.56
CA ALA A 216 21.55 -11.18 22.97
C ALA A 216 22.58 -10.84 21.89
N VAL A 217 22.29 -9.84 21.06
CA VAL A 217 23.23 -9.32 20.07
C VAL A 217 23.50 -7.84 20.34
N ARG A 218 24.77 -7.49 20.49
CA ARG A 218 25.22 -6.10 20.50
C ARG A 218 25.53 -5.68 19.08
N ILE A 219 24.77 -4.74 18.53
CA ILE A 219 25.01 -4.21 17.18
C ILE A 219 26.36 -3.49 17.16
N THR A 220 27.26 -3.92 16.28
CA THR A 220 28.60 -3.30 16.11
C THR A 220 28.68 -2.45 14.86
N LYS A 221 27.93 -2.80 13.81
CA LYS A 221 27.88 -2.03 12.57
C LYS A 221 26.51 -2.16 11.92
N ILE A 222 25.87 -1.04 11.61
CA ILE A 222 24.70 -1.01 10.74
C ILE A 222 25.19 -0.86 9.30
N LEU A 223 24.61 -1.62 8.38
CA LEU A 223 24.89 -1.50 6.96
C LEU A 223 23.85 -0.57 6.36
N ASP A 224 24.31 0.46 5.65
CA ASP A 224 23.40 1.33 4.91
C ASP A 224 22.63 0.49 3.89
N THR A 225 21.33 0.39 4.11
CA THR A 225 20.39 -0.14 3.13
C THR A 225 20.12 0.95 2.08
N ALA A 226 21.18 1.46 1.46
CA ALA A 226 21.08 2.32 0.30
C ALA A 226 21.02 1.45 -0.96
N GLU A 227 20.00 0.60 -1.06
CA GLU A 227 19.59 0.03 -2.35
C GLU A 227 18.15 -0.50 -2.29
N THR A 228 17.29 0.27 -2.94
CA THR A 228 16.24 -0.17 -3.86
C THR A 228 14.99 -0.84 -3.26
N VAL A 229 13.90 -0.08 -3.25
CA VAL A 229 12.67 -0.52 -3.92
C VAL A 229 12.51 0.45 -5.11
N GLY A 230 12.93 -0.01 -6.28
CA GLY A 230 12.69 0.63 -7.57
C GLY A 230 11.46 0.06 -8.22
#